data_AF-X1MT45-F1
#
_entry.id   AF-X1MT45-F1
#
_cell.length_a   1.000
_cell.length_b   1.000
_cell.length_c   1.000
_cell.angle_alpha   90.00
_cell.angle_beta   90.00
_cell.angle_gamma   90.00
#
_symmetry.space_group_name_H-M   'P 1'
#
loop_
_entity.id
_entity.type
_entity.pdbx_description
1 polymer ?
#
loop_
_entity_poly.entity_id
_entity_poly.type
_entity_poly.pdbx_seq_one_letter_code
_entity_poly.pdbx_strand_id
1 'polypeptide(L)'
;MSTVKQKLSIDFKGEHSMAELIGDRDELLQLIERKYNVEIFALGNDLEILGKNKNVKEVARLIEELALQINLGQKLNSEKVSDSIKI
;
A
#
# COMPACT_ATOMS: atom_id res chain seq x y z
N MET A 1 18.47 5.48 -13.98
CA MET A 1 17.37 6.16 -13.24
C MET A 1 17.62 5.94 -11.76
N SER A 2 17.66 7.00 -10.95
CA SER A 2 17.89 6.86 -9.51
C SER A 2 16.65 6.29 -8.84
N THR A 3 16.85 5.28 -8.00
CA THR A 3 15.84 4.80 -7.07
C THR A 3 15.70 5.79 -5.92
N VAL A 4 14.48 5.93 -5.40
CA VAL A 4 14.18 6.74 -4.22
C VAL A 4 13.50 5.87 -3.19
N LYS A 5 13.58 6.32 -1.94
CA LYS A 5 12.90 5.71 -0.79
C LYS A 5 11.94 6.74 -0.21
N GLN A 6 10.70 6.34 0.05
CA GLN A 6 9.70 7.15 0.74
C GLN A 6 9.22 6.40 1.97
N LYS A 7 9.08 7.12 3.08
CA LYS A 7 8.45 6.62 4.31
C LYS A 7 7.02 7.15 4.40
N LEU A 8 6.13 6.32 4.90
CA LEU A 8 4.73 6.64 5.13
C LEU A 8 4.31 6.07 6.48
N SER A 9 3.49 6.81 7.23
CA SER A 9 2.92 6.36 8.50
C SER A 9 1.41 6.41 8.38
N ILE A 10 0.75 5.28 8.63
CA ILE A 10 -0.69 5.11 8.43
C ILE A 10 -1.43 5.17 9.77
N ASP A 11 -2.44 6.02 9.83
CA ASP A 11 -3.30 6.18 10.99
C ASP A 11 -4.61 5.38 10.78
N PHE A 12 -4.62 4.15 11.26
CA PHE A 12 -5.82 3.30 11.27
C PHE A 12 -6.73 3.65 12.45
N LYS A 13 -8.06 3.64 12.22
CA LYS A 13 -9.08 4.02 13.20
C LYS A 13 -9.81 2.81 13.77
N GLY A 14 -10.24 2.93 15.03
CA GLY A 14 -11.01 1.87 15.69
C GLY A 14 -10.23 0.56 15.76
N GLU A 15 -10.85 -0.53 15.29
CA GLU A 15 -10.25 -1.87 15.27
C GLU A 15 -9.42 -2.14 14.00
N HIS A 16 -9.27 -1.15 13.12
CA HIS A 16 -8.54 -1.32 11.86
C HIS A 16 -7.03 -1.38 12.05
N SER A 17 -6.33 -2.07 11.15
CA SER A 17 -4.88 -2.20 11.24
C SER A 17 -4.18 -2.44 9.90
N MET A 18 -2.86 -2.32 9.92
CA MET A 18 -1.99 -2.63 8.78
C MET A 18 -2.20 -4.05 8.22
N ALA A 19 -2.63 -5.01 9.05
CA ALA A 19 -2.90 -6.37 8.59
C ALA A 19 -3.96 -6.43 7.48
N GLU A 20 -4.97 -5.55 7.52
CA GLU A 20 -6.01 -5.48 6.49
C GLU A 20 -5.47 -4.93 5.15
N LEU A 21 -4.45 -4.07 5.20
CA LEU A 21 -3.77 -3.55 4.02
C LEU A 21 -2.78 -4.58 3.44
N ILE A 22 -2.14 -5.35 4.32
CA ILE A 22 -1.19 -6.41 3.95
C ILE A 22 -1.92 -7.57 3.24
N GLY A 23 -3.08 -7.97 3.76
CA GLY A 23 -3.82 -9.13 3.29
C GLY A 23 -3.27 -10.45 3.83
N ASP A 24 -3.89 -11.57 3.44
CA ASP A 24 -3.40 -12.88 3.86
C ASP A 24 -2.04 -13.15 3.22
N ARG A 25 -1.06 -13.53 4.05
CA ARG A 25 0.32 -13.80 3.63
C ARG A 25 0.86 -12.72 2.67
N ASP A 26 0.67 -11.45 3.02
CA ASP A 26 1.13 -10.27 2.27
C ASP A 26 0.67 -10.12 0.80
N GLU A 27 -0.37 -10.86 0.40
CA GLU A 27 -0.81 -10.95 -0.99
C GLU A 27 -1.16 -9.59 -1.64
N LEU A 28 -1.71 -8.65 -0.87
CA LEU A 28 -2.17 -7.36 -1.39
C LEU A 28 -0.99 -6.41 -1.61
N LEU A 29 0.00 -6.39 -0.71
CA LEU A 29 1.23 -5.63 -0.93
C LEU A 29 2.02 -6.20 -2.10
N GLN A 30 2.18 -7.53 -2.18
CA GLN A 30 2.87 -8.15 -3.30
C GLN A 30 2.22 -7.82 -4.66
N LEU A 31 0.89 -7.71 -4.70
CA LEU A 31 0.18 -7.30 -5.90
C LEU A 31 0.59 -5.88 -6.32
N ILE A 32 0.63 -4.94 -5.37
CA ILE A 32 1.04 -3.55 -5.61
C ILE A 32 2.51 -3.48 -6.04
N GLU A 33 3.40 -4.19 -5.33
CA GLU A 33 4.83 -4.28 -5.65
C GLU A 33 5.07 -4.75 -7.08
N ARG A 34 4.41 -5.84 -7.49
CA ARG A 34 4.54 -6.40 -8.85
C ARG A 34 4.03 -5.44 -9.91
N LYS A 35 2.90 -4.76 -9.67
CA LYS A 35 2.28 -3.85 -10.65
C LYS A 35 3.07 -2.58 -10.87
N TYR A 36 3.63 -2.02 -9.80
CA TYR A 36 4.42 -0.79 -9.86
C TYR A 36 5.93 -1.01 -9.95
N ASN A 37 6.42 -2.26 -9.87
CA ASN A 37 7.84 -2.59 -9.80
C ASN A 37 8.55 -1.77 -8.70
N VAL A 38 8.06 -1.93 -7.47
CA VAL A 38 8.59 -1.33 -6.23
C VAL A 38 8.78 -2.43 -5.18
N GLU A 39 9.54 -2.11 -4.13
CA GLU A 39 9.62 -2.90 -2.89
C GLU A 39 8.92 -2.13 -1.77
N ILE A 40 8.17 -2.84 -0.91
CA ILE A 40 7.43 -2.28 0.22
C ILE A 40 7.79 -3.05 1.48
N PHE A 41 8.27 -2.33 2.51
CA PHE A 41 8.54 -2.90 3.82
C PHE A 41 7.56 -2.32 4.84
N ALA A 42 6.86 -3.19 5.58
CA ALA A 42 5.93 -2.79 6.62
C ALA A 42 6.49 -3.11 8.02
N LEU A 43 6.40 -2.15 8.94
CA LEU A 43 6.73 -2.34 10.36
C LEU A 43 5.74 -1.56 11.23
N GLY A 44 4.87 -2.29 11.93
CA GLY A 44 3.76 -1.68 12.65
C GLY A 44 2.84 -0.93 11.69
N ASN A 45 2.73 0.39 11.88
CA ASN A 45 1.94 1.27 11.01
C ASN A 45 2.77 2.04 9.99
N ASP A 46 4.09 1.84 9.98
CA ASP A 46 4.99 2.50 9.05
C ASP A 46 5.27 1.62 7.84
N LEU A 47 5.40 2.26 6.68
CA LEU A 47 5.73 1.66 5.40
C LEU A 47 6.94 2.38 4.79
N GLU A 48 7.84 1.60 4.20
CA GLU A 48 8.93 2.11 3.39
C GLU A 48 8.79 1.60 1.95
N ILE A 49 8.73 2.51 0.98
CA ILE A 49 8.53 2.20 -0.44
C ILE A 49 9.80 2.57 -1.20
N LEU A 50 10.37 1.62 -1.94
CA LEU A 50 11.59 1.79 -2.71
C LEU A 50 11.36 1.50 -4.20
N GLY A 51 11.85 2.37 -5.08
CA GLY A 51 11.74 2.17 -6.52
C GLY A 51 11.98 3.43 -7.34
N LYS A 52 11.46 3.48 -8.57
CA LYS A 52 11.50 4.70 -9.41
C LYS A 52 10.63 5.78 -8.79
N ASN A 53 11.10 7.03 -8.79
CA ASN A 53 10.40 8.18 -8.17
C ASN A 53 8.91 8.29 -8.54
N LYS A 54 8.56 8.12 -9.83
CA LYS A 54 7.17 8.12 -10.28
C LYS A 54 6.34 7.03 -9.57
N ASN A 55 6.84 5.80 -9.61
CA ASN A 55 6.14 4.62 -9.08
C ASN A 55 6.02 4.70 -7.55
N VAL A 56 7.07 5.16 -6.85
CA VAL A 56 7.03 5.35 -5.40
C VAL A 56 5.95 6.36 -4.99
N LYS A 57 5.82 7.47 -5.71
CA LYS A 57 4.78 8.47 -5.45
C LYS A 57 3.37 7.94 -5.73
N GLU A 58 3.20 7.18 -6.79
CA GLU A 58 1.91 6.55 -7.14
C GLU A 58 1.50 5.51 -6.10
N VAL A 59 2.44 4.67 -5.65
CA VAL A 59 2.21 3.66 -4.61
C VAL A 59 1.92 4.30 -3.26
N ALA A 60 2.64 5.35 -2.87
CA ALA A 60 2.38 6.05 -1.62
C ALA A 60 0.93 6.59 -1.57
N ARG A 61 0.50 7.22 -2.67
CA ARG A 61 -0.87 7.73 -2.80
C ARG A 61 -1.91 6.60 -2.79
N LEU A 62 -1.66 5.51 -3.52
CA LEU A 62 -2.54 4.35 -3.53
C LEU A 62 -2.73 3.77 -2.13
N ILE A 63 -1.64 3.63 -1.37
CA ILE A 63 -1.67 3.12 0.00
C ILE A 63 -2.50 4.02 0.91
N GLU A 64 -2.35 5.35 0.82
CA GLU A 64 -3.18 6.30 1.59
C GLU A 64 -4.67 6.17 1.20
N GLU A 65 -4.97 6.03 -0.09
CA GLU A 65 -6.34 5.84 -0.59
C GLU A 65 -6.96 4.51 -0.07
N LEU A 66 -6.19 3.41 -0.08
CA LEU A 66 -6.63 2.11 0.45
C LEU A 66 -6.80 2.12 1.98
N ALA A 67 -5.90 2.78 2.71
CA ALA A 67 -6.03 2.95 4.16
C ALA A 67 -7.29 3.75 4.53
N LEU A 68 -7.62 4.78 3.75
CA LEU A 68 -8.88 5.52 3.90
C LEU A 68 -10.09 4.60 3.70
N GLN A 69 -10.07 3.73 2.69
CA GLN A 69 -11.16 2.76 2.47
C GLN A 69 -11.32 1.80 3.66
N ILE A 70 -10.21 1.28 4.19
CA ILE A 70 -10.21 0.44 5.40
C ILE A 70 -10.84 1.20 6.57
N ASN A 71 -10.40 2.43 6.82
CA ASN A 71 -10.95 3.28 7.89
C ASN A 71 -12.46 3.59 7.73
N LEU A 72 -12.99 3.50 6.52
CA LEU A 72 -14.42 3.62 6.22
C LEU A 72 -15.18 2.29 6.37
N GLY A 73 -14.52 1.23 6.86
CA GLY A 73 -15.08 -0.11 7.06
C GLY A 73 -15.09 -0.98 5.81
N GLN A 74 -14.41 -0.58 4.73
CA GLN A 74 -14.34 -1.39 3.52
C GLN A 74 -13.30 -2.49 3.67
N LYS A 75 -13.72 -3.73 3.41
CA LYS A 75 -12.79 -4.86 3.31
C LYS A 75 -12.08 -4.85 1.96
N LEU A 76 -10.76 -4.95 1.98
CA LEU A 76 -9.95 -5.11 0.77
C LEU A 76 -9.90 -6.58 0.33
N ASN A 77 -9.65 -6.77 -0.96
CA ASN A 77 -9.29 -8.03 -1.59
C ASN A 77 -8.49 -7.72 -2.86
N SER A 78 -7.95 -8.74 -3.52
CA SER A 78 -7.09 -8.53 -4.70
C SER A 78 -7.80 -7.82 -5.86
N GLU A 79 -9.11 -8.02 -6.03
CA GLU A 79 -9.93 -7.37 -7.06
C GLU A 79 -10.03 -5.87 -6.79
N LYS A 80 -10.45 -5.46 -5.59
CA LYS A 80 -10.55 -4.05 -5.20
C LYS A 80 -9.22 -3.31 -5.26
N VAL A 81 -8.13 -3.98 -4.85
CA VAL A 81 -6.79 -3.42 -4.98
C VAL A 81 -6.45 -3.24 -6.45
N SER A 82 -6.71 -4.24 -7.30
CA SER A 82 -6.47 -4.14 -8.75
C SER A 82 -7.27 -3.01 -9.41
N ASP A 83 -8.52 -2.81 -9.02
CA ASP A 83 -9.37 -1.74 -9.54
C ASP A 83 -8.89 -0.34 -9.12
N SER A 84 -8.18 -0.25 -7.98
CA SER A 84 -7.61 1.01 -7.48
C SER A 84 -6.27 1.36 -8.13
N ILE A 85 -5.63 0.40 -8.81
CA ILE A 85 -4.35 0.59 -9.52
C ILE A 85 -4.59 1.36 -10.82
N LYS A 86 -3.93 2.51 -10.93
CA LYS A 86 -3.94 3.34 -12.14
C LYS A 86 -2.77 2.90 -13.02
N ILE A 87 -3.08 2.31 -14.17
CA ILE A 87 -2.13 1.80 -15.19
C ILE A 87 -1.80 2.92 -16.19
#